data_AF-A0A380TLS5-F1
#
_entry.id   AF-A0A380TLS5-F1
#
_cell.length_a   1.000
_cell.length_b   1.000
_cell.length_c   1.000
_cell.angle_alpha   90.00
_cell.angle_beta   90.00
_cell.angle_gamma   90.00
#
_symmetry.space_group_name_H-M   'P 1'
#
loop_
_entity.id
_entity.type
_entity.pdbx_description
1 polymer ?
#
loop_
_entity_poly.entity_id
_entity_poly.type
_entity_poly.pdbx_seq_one_letter_code
_entity_poly.pdbx_strand_id
1 'polypeptide(L)'
;MRREIDGHTYDTADARVIASHEAGSTHVHRMISLYRTSDGRYFIVEEREIHGVDGALLTPLTETMAREWLENHGRAELAGSLFKNGRIFLTIEVDSGLFRRIAAAAEDAGVSEQAWVLSVITATLDAKRGIATPGALALAPVHRLHPSDV
;
A
#
# COMPACT_ATOMS: atom_id res chain seq x y z
N MET A 1 -2.91 14.15 -10.75
CA MET A 1 -3.63 15.17 -9.98
C MET A 1 -3.53 14.74 -8.52
N ARG A 2 -3.19 15.64 -7.59
CA ARG A 2 -3.12 15.28 -6.15
C ARG A 2 -4.38 15.79 -5.46
N ARG A 3 -5.02 14.95 -4.64
CA ARG A 3 -6.16 15.34 -3.81
C ARG A 3 -5.85 15.00 -2.37
N GLU A 4 -6.11 15.93 -1.47
CA GLU A 4 -5.95 15.76 -0.03
C GLU A 4 -7.30 15.42 0.60
N ILE A 5 -7.35 14.31 1.33
CA ILE A 5 -8.59 13.75 1.88
C ILE A 5 -8.25 13.15 3.24
N ASP A 6 -8.94 13.62 4.29
CA ASP A 6 -8.71 13.22 5.68
C ASP A 6 -7.22 13.31 6.11
N GLY A 7 -6.51 14.36 5.67
CA GLY A 7 -5.08 14.56 5.96
C GLY A 7 -4.12 13.64 5.20
N HIS A 8 -4.63 12.82 4.27
CA HIS A 8 -3.83 11.97 3.40
C HIS A 8 -3.82 12.50 1.97
N THR A 9 -2.63 12.64 1.39
CA THR A 9 -2.49 12.96 -0.04
C THR A 9 -2.64 11.70 -0.88
N TYR A 10 -3.63 11.69 -1.76
CA TYR A 10 -3.82 10.68 -2.80
C TYR A 10 -3.33 11.25 -4.12
N ASP A 11 -2.28 10.65 -4.68
CA ASP A 11 -1.89 10.95 -6.06
C ASP A 11 -2.80 10.13 -6.99
N THR A 12 -3.83 10.78 -7.52
CA THR A 12 -4.75 10.16 -8.46
C THR A 12 -4.16 10.10 -9.88
N ALA A 13 -2.96 10.66 -10.11
CA ALA A 13 -2.28 10.54 -11.41
C ALA A 13 -1.87 9.08 -11.71
N ASP A 14 -1.45 8.36 -10.68
CA ASP A 14 -0.88 7.01 -10.81
C ASP A 14 -1.86 5.92 -10.37
N ALA A 15 -3.11 6.30 -10.04
CA ALA A 15 -4.14 5.38 -9.60
C ALA A 15 -4.80 4.70 -10.80
N ARG A 16 -4.90 3.37 -10.75
CA ARG A 16 -5.59 2.57 -11.77
C ARG A 16 -7.00 2.25 -11.30
N VAL A 17 -7.97 2.39 -12.20
CA VAL A 17 -9.34 1.89 -11.99
C VAL A 17 -9.27 0.36 -11.93
N ILE A 18 -9.80 -0.22 -10.86
CA ILE A 18 -9.98 -1.67 -10.72
C ILE A 18 -11.32 -2.09 -11.32
N ALA A 19 -12.38 -1.36 -10.95
CA ALA A 19 -13.73 -1.65 -11.37
C ALA A 19 -14.59 -0.39 -11.24
N SER A 20 -15.61 -0.30 -12.10
CA SER A 20 -16.62 0.75 -12.07
C SER A 20 -18.00 0.13 -11.99
N HIS A 21 -18.88 0.81 -11.29
CA HIS A 21 -20.29 0.49 -11.17
C HIS A 21 -21.10 1.74 -11.49
N GLU A 22 -21.95 1.63 -12.50
CA GLU A 22 -22.91 2.67 -12.83
C GLU A 22 -24.24 2.36 -12.14
N ALA A 23 -24.74 3.31 -11.37
CA ALA A 23 -26.06 3.28 -10.79
C ALA A 23 -26.78 4.57 -11.17
N GLY A 24 -27.98 4.48 -11.73
CA GLY A 24 -28.69 5.69 -12.12
C GLY A 24 -30.15 5.44 -12.44
N SER A 25 -30.93 6.51 -12.30
CA SER A 25 -32.27 6.60 -12.89
C SER A 25 -32.24 7.62 -14.01
N THR A 26 -33.35 7.82 -14.71
CA THR A 26 -33.49 8.75 -15.84
C THR A 26 -33.07 10.20 -15.54
N HIS A 27 -32.88 10.57 -14.26
CA HIS A 27 -32.58 11.95 -13.82
C HIS A 27 -31.31 12.08 -12.96
N VAL A 28 -30.65 10.97 -12.61
CA VAL A 28 -29.43 10.97 -11.80
C VAL A 28 -28.49 9.89 -12.34
N HIS A 29 -27.38 10.32 -12.93
CA HIS A 29 -26.28 9.42 -13.29
C HIS A 29 -25.24 9.44 -12.16
N ARG A 30 -24.94 8.26 -11.62
CA ARG A 30 -23.91 8.08 -10.60
C ARG A 30 -22.95 6.99 -11.06
N MET A 31 -21.70 7.38 -11.33
CA MET A 31 -20.62 6.46 -11.61
C MET A 31 -19.75 6.31 -10.37
N ILE A 32 -19.62 5.09 -9.86
CA ILE A 32 -18.80 4.78 -8.69
C ILE A 32 -17.65 3.88 -9.15
N SER A 33 -16.42 4.39 -9.06
CA SER A 33 -15.22 3.67 -9.50
C SER A 33 -14.29 3.40 -8.34
N LEU A 34 -13.86 2.15 -8.18
CA LEU A 34 -12.82 1.73 -7.24
C LEU A 34 -11.45 1.88 -7.90
N TYR A 35 -10.56 2.60 -7.24
CA TYR A 35 -9.18 2.81 -7.66
C TYR A 35 -8.20 2.13 -6.73
N ARG A 36 -7.03 1.78 -7.28
CA ARG A 36 -5.84 1.38 -6.53
C ARG A 36 -4.64 2.17 -7.00
N THR A 37 -3.96 2.76 -6.04
CA THR A 37 -2.67 3.43 -6.21
C THR A 37 -1.53 2.42 -6.36
N SER A 38 -0.39 2.87 -6.89
CA SER A 38 0.82 2.07 -7.03
C SER A 38 1.38 1.53 -5.69
N ASP A 39 1.14 2.25 -4.59
CA ASP A 39 1.55 1.85 -3.23
C ASP A 39 0.52 0.94 -2.51
N GLY A 40 -0.56 0.58 -3.19
CA GLY A 40 -1.55 -0.39 -2.72
C GLY A 40 -2.71 0.20 -1.92
N ARG A 41 -2.84 1.52 -1.80
CA ARG A 41 -4.03 2.14 -1.19
C ARG A 41 -5.23 2.11 -2.13
N TYR A 42 -6.41 1.90 -1.56
CA TYR A 42 -7.68 1.84 -2.28
C TYR A 42 -8.55 3.05 -1.95
N PHE A 43 -9.33 3.49 -2.94
CA PHE A 43 -10.32 4.54 -2.73
C PHE A 43 -11.41 4.49 -3.80
N ILE A 44 -12.59 4.98 -3.47
CA ILE A 44 -13.68 5.16 -4.42
C ILE A 44 -13.69 6.60 -4.91
N VAL A 45 -13.94 6.79 -6.20
CA VAL A 45 -14.40 8.06 -6.76
C VAL A 45 -15.84 7.87 -7.20
N GLU A 46 -16.70 8.73 -6.67
CA GLU A 46 -18.11 8.78 -7.00
C GLU A 46 -18.39 10.08 -7.75
N GLU A 47 -18.66 9.94 -9.04
CA GLU A 47 -19.07 11.03 -9.91
C GLU A 47 -20.60 11.08 -9.92
N ARG A 48 -21.17 12.20 -9.49
CA ARG A 48 -22.60 12.48 -9.54
C ARG A 48 -22.85 13.58 -10.55
N GLU A 49 -23.75 13.30 -11.49
CA GLU A 49 -24.40 14.33 -12.29
C GLU A 49 -25.83 14.53 -11.78
N ILE A 50 -26.06 15.66 -11.09
CA ILE A 50 -27.39 16.08 -10.66
C ILE A 50 -27.66 17.43 -11.30
N HIS A 51 -28.57 17.46 -12.29
CA HIS A 51 -29.00 18.68 -12.97
C HIS A 51 -27.85 19.57 -13.50
N GLY A 52 -26.82 18.97 -14.11
CA GLY A 52 -25.70 19.72 -14.72
C GLY A 52 -24.66 20.25 -13.72
N VAL A 53 -24.72 19.81 -12.45
CA VAL A 53 -23.67 20.05 -11.46
C VAL A 53 -22.86 18.77 -11.30
N ASP A 54 -21.61 18.82 -11.74
CA ASP A 54 -20.66 17.72 -11.58
C ASP A 54 -20.00 17.78 -10.20
N GLY A 55 -20.14 16.70 -9.44
CA GLY A 55 -19.44 16.51 -8.17
C GLY A 55 -18.72 15.17 -8.13
N ALA A 56 -17.46 15.17 -7.68
CA ALA A 56 -16.69 13.95 -7.47
C ALA A 56 -16.36 13.80 -5.98
N LEU A 57 -17.04 12.89 -5.29
CA LEU A 57 -16.70 12.51 -3.92
C LEU A 57 -15.62 11.43 -3.96
N LEU A 58 -14.58 11.58 -3.16
CA LEU A 58 -13.53 10.57 -3.04
C LEU A 58 -13.48 10.06 -1.60
N THR A 59 -13.62 8.74 -1.44
CA THR A 59 -13.67 8.06 -0.14
C THR A 59 -12.55 7.03 -0.04
N PRO A 60 -11.61 7.20 0.91
CA PRO A 60 -10.58 6.19 1.20
C PRO A 60 -11.18 4.87 1.66
N LEU A 61 -10.58 3.75 1.25
CA LEU A 61 -10.98 2.42 1.68
C LEU A 61 -9.81 1.62 2.25
N THR A 62 -10.11 0.80 3.25
CA THR A 62 -9.22 -0.31 3.64
C THR A 62 -9.27 -1.42 2.60
N GLU A 63 -8.30 -2.33 2.63
CA GLU A 63 -8.28 -3.52 1.77
C GLU A 63 -9.56 -4.35 1.93
N THR A 64 -10.00 -4.58 3.17
CA THR A 64 -11.25 -5.28 3.48
C THR A 64 -12.47 -4.60 2.87
N MET A 65 -12.57 -3.27 3.00
CA MET A 65 -13.69 -2.51 2.43
C MET A 65 -13.66 -2.50 0.89
N ALA A 66 -12.48 -2.47 0.27
CA ALA A 66 -12.33 -2.55 -1.18
C ALA A 66 -12.74 -3.94 -1.71
N ARG A 67 -12.40 -5.01 -0.99
CA ARG A 67 -12.86 -6.38 -1.27
C ARG A 67 -14.37 -6.49 -1.18
N GLU A 68 -14.96 -6.03 -0.07
CA GLU A 68 -16.42 -6.04 0.14
C GLU A 68 -17.14 -5.22 -0.93
N TRP A 69 -16.58 -4.08 -1.34
CA TRP A 69 -17.15 -3.29 -2.43
C TRP A 69 -17.20 -4.08 -3.74
N LEU A 70 -16.12 -4.79 -4.13
CA LEU A 70 -16.14 -5.64 -5.31
C LEU A 70 -17.18 -6.76 -5.21
N GLU A 71 -17.24 -7.43 -4.06
CA GLU A 71 -18.21 -8.51 -3.83
C GLU A 71 -19.66 -8.01 -3.96
N ASN A 72 -19.98 -6.87 -3.33
CA ASN A 72 -21.31 -6.26 -3.36
C ASN A 72 -21.74 -5.76 -4.75
N HIS A 73 -20.80 -5.52 -5.66
CA HIS A 73 -21.09 -5.07 -7.02
C HIS A 73 -20.90 -6.18 -8.07
N GLY A 74 -20.99 -7.46 -7.67
CA GLY A 74 -20.96 -8.60 -8.58
C GLY A 74 -19.59 -8.88 -9.18
N ARG A 75 -18.51 -8.45 -8.53
CA ARG A 75 -17.11 -8.65 -8.93
C ARG A 75 -16.38 -9.60 -7.98
N ALA A 76 -17.07 -10.62 -7.46
CA ALA A 76 -16.53 -11.57 -6.48
C ALA A 76 -15.30 -12.35 -6.99
N GLU A 77 -15.25 -12.74 -8.27
CA GLU A 77 -14.06 -13.40 -8.84
C GLU A 77 -12.85 -12.46 -8.90
N LEU A 78 -13.09 -11.20 -9.24
CA LEU A 78 -12.06 -10.16 -9.25
C LEU A 78 -11.57 -9.89 -7.81
N ALA A 79 -12.48 -9.84 -6.83
CA ALA A 79 -12.14 -9.74 -5.41
C ALA A 79 -11.26 -10.92 -4.97
N GLY A 80 -11.66 -12.14 -5.33
CA GLY A 80 -10.93 -13.36 -5.01
C GLY A 80 -9.58 -13.48 -5.70
N SER A 81 -9.32 -12.77 -6.80
CA SER A 81 -8.00 -12.74 -7.47
C SER A 81 -7.10 -11.61 -6.97
N LEU A 82 -7.65 -10.42 -6.70
CA LEU A 82 -6.92 -9.25 -6.20
C LEU A 82 -6.51 -9.38 -4.73
N PHE A 83 -7.43 -9.90 -3.91
CA PHE A 83 -7.27 -10.00 -2.46
C PHE A 83 -7.01 -11.43 -2.03
N LYS A 84 -6.30 -12.22 -2.86
CA LYS A 84 -5.89 -13.57 -2.46
C LYS A 84 -5.08 -13.46 -1.16
N ASN A 85 -5.64 -14.01 -0.09
CA ASN A 85 -4.92 -14.39 1.11
C ASN A 85 -3.99 -15.57 0.76
N GLY A 86 -2.94 -15.29 0.02
CA GLY A 86 -1.92 -16.24 -0.40
C GLY A 86 -0.58 -15.77 0.12
N ARG A 87 0.23 -16.72 0.63
CA ARG A 87 1.67 -16.47 0.80
C ARG A 87 2.25 -16.13 -0.56
N ILE A 88 2.74 -14.90 -0.71
CA ILE A 88 3.51 -14.49 -1.88
C ILE A 88 4.95 -14.97 -1.63
N PHE A 89 5.48 -15.77 -2.56
CA PHE A 89 6.89 -16.12 -2.58
C PHE A 89 7.63 -15.11 -3.46
N LEU A 90 8.59 -14.41 -2.87
CA LEU A 90 9.47 -13.48 -3.57
C LEU A 90 10.88 -14.07 -3.59
N THR A 91 11.46 -14.20 -4.77
CA THR A 91 12.89 -14.51 -4.93
C THR A 91 13.61 -13.22 -5.32
N ILE A 92 14.63 -12.85 -4.56
CA ILE A 92 15.48 -11.70 -4.83
C ILE A 92 16.91 -12.18 -5.10
N GLU A 93 17.54 -11.61 -6.12
CA GLU A 93 18.97 -11.81 -6.35
C GLU A 93 19.73 -10.71 -5.62
N VAL A 94 20.69 -11.10 -4.80
CA VAL A 94 21.56 -10.20 -4.03
C VAL A 94 23.00 -10.64 -4.19
N ASP A 95 23.93 -9.69 -4.07
CA ASP A 95 25.34 -10.04 -4.05
C ASP A 95 25.72 -10.81 -2.78
N SER A 96 26.81 -11.58 -2.85
CA SER A 96 27.28 -12.42 -1.75
C SER A 96 27.72 -11.63 -0.51
N GLY A 97 28.04 -10.34 -0.65
CA GLY A 97 28.36 -9.46 0.46
C GLY A 97 27.10 -9.07 1.23
N LEU A 98 26.05 -8.67 0.53
CA LEU A 98 24.75 -8.36 1.12
C LEU A 98 24.14 -9.58 1.81
N PHE A 99 24.18 -10.76 1.19
CA PHE A 99 23.68 -11.99 1.79
C PHE A 99 24.37 -12.28 3.14
N ARG A 100 25.70 -12.16 3.22
CA ARG A 100 26.46 -12.36 4.46
C ARG A 100 26.08 -11.36 5.56
N ARG A 101 25.81 -10.11 5.19
CA ARG A 101 25.38 -9.07 6.14
C ARG A 101 23.98 -9.34 6.68
N ILE A 102 23.07 -9.84 5.85
CA ILE A 102 21.72 -10.26 6.27
C ILE A 102 21.83 -11.42 7.27
N ALA A 103 22.64 -12.42 6.96
CA ALA A 103 22.85 -13.58 7.85
C ALA A 103 23.37 -13.16 9.23
N ALA A 104 24.42 -12.33 9.28
CA ALA A 104 24.98 -11.84 10.52
C ALA A 104 23.96 -11.01 11.34
N ALA A 105 23.20 -10.12 10.68
CA ALA A 105 22.22 -9.29 11.37
C ALA A 105 21.01 -10.10 11.89
N ALA A 106 20.63 -11.17 11.18
CA ALA A 106 19.59 -12.10 11.63
C ALA A 106 20.06 -12.91 12.85
N GLU A 107 21.32 -13.37 12.85
CA GLU A 107 21.97 -14.05 13.97
C GLU A 107 22.03 -13.15 15.22
N ASP A 108 22.52 -11.91 15.07
CA ASP A 108 22.57 -10.91 16.15
C ASP A 108 21.19 -10.62 16.76
N ALA A 109 20.15 -10.66 15.92
CA ALA A 109 18.77 -10.45 16.34
C ALA A 109 18.08 -11.73 16.87
N GLY A 110 18.73 -12.90 16.78
CA GLY A 110 18.18 -14.19 17.22
C GLY A 110 16.97 -14.67 16.40
N VAL A 111 16.88 -14.27 15.12
CA VAL A 111 15.76 -14.61 14.23
C VAL A 111 16.27 -15.25 12.93
N SER A 112 15.37 -15.83 12.13
CA SER A 112 15.75 -16.34 10.81
C SER A 112 16.04 -15.20 9.82
N GLU A 113 16.88 -15.45 8.82
CA GLU A 113 17.18 -14.51 7.73
C GLU A 113 15.90 -13.98 7.08
N GLN A 114 14.92 -14.85 6.83
CA GLN A 114 13.61 -14.48 6.29
C GLN A 114 12.87 -13.52 7.23
N ALA A 115 12.80 -13.83 8.53
CA ALA A 115 12.12 -12.99 9.50
C ALA A 115 12.79 -11.62 9.63
N TRP A 116 14.12 -11.59 9.55
CA TRP A 116 14.89 -10.35 9.56
C TRP A 116 14.64 -9.50 8.31
N VAL A 117 14.67 -10.09 7.11
CA VAL A 117 14.38 -9.35 5.87
C VAL A 117 12.96 -8.79 5.89
N LEU A 118 11.98 -9.57 6.36
CA LEU A 118 10.60 -9.12 6.48
C LEU A 118 10.45 -7.95 7.47
N SER A 119 11.16 -7.97 8.60
CA SER A 119 11.08 -6.89 9.59
C SER A 119 11.65 -5.58 9.03
N VAL A 120 12.77 -5.64 8.30
CA VAL A 120 13.38 -4.47 7.65
C VAL A 120 12.48 -3.90 6.56
N ILE A 121 11.88 -4.75 5.71
CA ILE A 121 10.93 -4.31 4.68
C ILE A 121 9.74 -3.60 5.34
N THR A 122 9.18 -4.21 6.40
CA THR A 122 8.02 -3.66 7.12
C THR A 122 8.34 -2.29 7.74
N ALA A 123 9.45 -2.19 8.48
CA ALA A 123 9.89 -0.94 9.09
C ALA A 123 10.14 0.16 8.06
N THR A 124 10.71 -0.19 6.91
CA THR A 124 10.96 0.77 5.82
C THR A 124 9.66 1.29 5.21
N LEU A 125 8.67 0.41 5.03
CA LEU A 125 7.35 0.79 4.51
C LEU A 125 6.57 1.66 5.51
N ASP A 126 6.59 1.31 6.79
CA ASP A 126 5.96 2.10 7.86
C ASP A 126 6.57 3.50 7.97
N ALA A 127 7.91 3.60 7.95
CA ALA A 127 8.62 4.88 7.96
C ALA A 127 8.22 5.76 6.77
N LYS A 128 8.09 5.19 5.57
CA LYS A 128 7.59 5.92 4.39
C LYS A 128 6.16 6.41 4.54
N ARG A 129 5.33 5.72 5.34
CA ARG A 129 3.93 6.07 5.60
C ARG A 129 3.78 7.07 6.77
N GLY A 130 4.89 7.46 7.43
CA GLY A 130 4.84 8.30 8.63
C GLY A 130 4.27 7.59 9.85
N ILE A 131 4.18 6.26 9.81
CA ILE A 131 3.77 5.44 10.95
C ILE A 131 5.01 5.25 11.82
N ALA A 132 5.02 5.80 13.03
CA ALA A 132 6.12 5.61 13.97
C ALA A 132 6.10 4.16 14.47
N THR A 133 6.95 3.30 13.93
CA THR A 133 7.15 1.95 14.46
C THR A 133 8.05 2.04 15.71
N PRO A 134 7.56 1.70 16.91
CA PRO A 134 8.43 1.61 18.09
C PRO A 134 9.36 0.40 17.89
N GLY A 135 10.66 0.64 17.73
CA GLY A 135 11.68 -0.42 17.69
C GLY A 135 12.57 -0.49 16.44
N ALA A 136 12.26 0.23 15.36
CA ALA A 136 13.05 0.19 14.13
C ALA A 136 14.42 0.91 14.23
N LEU A 137 14.57 1.85 15.16
CA LEU A 137 15.80 2.64 15.32
C LEU A 137 16.91 1.93 16.12
N ALA A 138 16.70 0.71 16.59
CA ALA A 138 17.69 -0.03 17.38
C ALA A 138 18.68 -0.88 16.55
N LEU A 139 18.49 -0.99 15.22
CA LEU A 139 19.31 -1.86 14.35
C LEU A 139 20.17 -1.11 13.33
N ALA A 140 20.27 0.22 13.40
CA ALA A 140 21.28 0.94 12.64
C ALA A 140 22.63 0.83 13.39
N PRO A 141 23.66 0.16 12.85
CA PRO A 141 25.00 0.27 13.42
C PRO A 141 25.42 1.73 13.29
N VAL A 142 25.56 2.40 14.44
CA VAL A 142 26.19 3.71 14.53
C VAL A 142 27.63 3.49 14.09
N HIS A 143 27.95 3.84 12.84
CA HIS A 143 29.33 4.03 12.42
C HIS A 143 29.90 5.18 13.27
N ARG A 144 30.47 4.86 14.42
CA ARG A 144 31.47 5.73 15.07
C ARG A 144 32.68 5.73 14.15
N LEU A 145 32.82 6.80 13.38
CA LEU A 145 34.10 7.17 12.79
C LEU A 145 35.07 7.35 13.95
N HIS A 146 36.04 6.44 14.08
CA HIS A 146 37.14 6.59 15.03
C HIS A 146 38.14 7.60 14.42
N PRO A 147 38.49 8.69 15.10
CA PRO A 147 39.39 9.70 14.56
C PRO A 147 40.85 9.28 14.77
N SER A 148 41.26 8.18 14.15
CA SER A 148 42.66 7.71 14.20
C SER A 148 43.01 6.92 12.94
N ASP A 149 42.86 7.53 11.77
CA ASP A 149 43.46 7.07 10.50
C ASP A 149 43.80 8.30 9.62
N VAL A 150 44.62 9.20 10.17
CA VAL A 150 45.37 10.23 9.41
C VAL A 150 46.80 10.26 9.95
#